data_AF-A0A426QX65-F1
#
_entry.id   AF-A0A426QX65-F1
#
_cell.length_a   1.000
_cell.length_b   1.000
_cell.length_c   1.000
_cell.angle_alpha   90.00
_cell.angle_beta   90.00
_cell.angle_gamma   90.00
#
_symmetry.space_group_name_H-M   'P 1'
#
loop_
_entity.id
_entity.type
_entity.pdbx_description
1 polymer ?
#
loop_
_entity_poly.entity_id
_entity_poly.type
_entity_poly.pdbx_seq_one_letter_code
_entity_poly.pdbx_strand_id
1 'polypeptide(L)'
;MTTLNAGLEALRDLVAEQPLVKRYSNTITSLVGLAINVIWVLVSLGVDVPEQTTVGVAVAIQVLATIGVRLTPNGVTEKQVAEIEEYVGRHRAED
;
A
#
# COMPACT_ATOMS: atom_id res chain seq x y z
N MET A 1 -1.79 -25.25 -24.32
CA MET A 1 -1.87 -24.03 -23.48
C MET A 1 -0.71 -24.12 -22.50
N THR A 2 0.32 -23.29 -22.65
CA THR A 2 1.48 -23.31 -21.72
C THR A 2 1.02 -22.86 -20.33
N THR A 3 1.50 -23.52 -19.27
CA THR A 3 1.15 -23.27 -17.85
C THR A 3 1.24 -21.79 -17.44
N LEU A 4 2.11 -21.03 -18.09
CA LEU A 4 2.28 -19.59 -17.92
C LEU A 4 1.06 -18.74 -18.34
N ASN A 5 0.34 -19.11 -19.40
CA ASN A 5 -0.83 -18.36 -19.84
C ASN A 5 -1.99 -18.51 -18.84
N ALA A 6 -2.14 -19.72 -18.28
CA ALA A 6 -3.14 -20.01 -17.26
C ALA A 6 -2.87 -19.24 -15.95
N GLY A 7 -1.59 -19.03 -15.59
CA GLY A 7 -1.23 -18.21 -14.42
C GLY A 7 -1.55 -16.73 -14.58
N LEU A 8 -1.37 -16.17 -15.78
CA LEU A 8 -1.69 -14.77 -16.07
C LEU A 8 -3.21 -14.53 -16.09
N GLU A 9 -3.98 -15.46 -16.68
CA GLU A 9 -5.44 -15.45 -16.64
C GLU A 9 -5.95 -15.53 -15.19
N ALA A 10 -5.42 -16.46 -14.39
CA ALA A 10 -5.79 -16.59 -12.98
C ALA A 10 -5.50 -15.30 -12.17
N LEU A 11 -4.40 -14.60 -12.45
CA LEU A 11 -4.10 -13.31 -11.81
C LEU A 11 -5.07 -12.21 -12.23
N ARG A 12 -5.47 -12.17 -13.51
CA ARG A 12 -6.48 -11.22 -14.02
C ARG A 12 -7.83 -11.44 -13.35
N ASP A 13 -8.26 -12.69 -13.24
CA ASP A 13 -9.51 -13.07 -12.58
C ASP A 13 -9.47 -12.68 -11.10
N LEU A 14 -8.35 -12.93 -10.41
CA LEU A 14 -8.18 -12.54 -9.01
C LEU A 14 -8.26 -11.03 -8.79
N VAL A 15 -7.72 -10.25 -9.72
CA VAL A 15 -7.78 -8.78 -9.69
C VAL A 15 -9.19 -8.26 -9.96
N ALA A 16 -9.96 -8.95 -10.81
CA ALA A 16 -11.34 -8.60 -11.14
C ALA A 16 -12.33 -8.96 -10.01
N GLU A 17 -12.12 -10.08 -9.32
CA GLU A 17 -13.02 -10.57 -8.27
C GLU A 17 -12.75 -9.99 -6.88
N GLN A 18 -11.55 -9.46 -6.62
CA GLN A 18 -11.21 -8.99 -5.28
C GLN A 18 -12.03 -7.75 -4.85
N PRO A 19 -12.41 -7.65 -3.57
CA PRO A 19 -13.07 -6.46 -3.03
C PRO A 19 -12.19 -5.21 -3.17
N LEU A 20 -12.79 -4.06 -3.51
CA LEU A 20 -12.08 -2.77 -3.64
C LEU A 20 -11.25 -2.42 -2.40
N VAL A 21 -11.74 -2.75 -1.21
CA VAL A 21 -11.00 -2.55 0.06
C VAL A 21 -9.64 -3.26 0.03
N LYS A 22 -9.57 -4.49 -0.49
CA LYS A 22 -8.29 -5.22 -0.57
C LYS A 22 -7.33 -4.57 -1.56
N ARG A 23 -7.85 -3.92 -2.60
CA ARG A 23 -7.05 -3.24 -3.63
C ARG A 23 -6.41 -1.94 -3.12
N TYR A 24 -7.03 -1.31 -2.12
CA TYR A 24 -6.60 -0.03 -1.54
C TYR A 24 -6.24 -0.12 -0.06
N SER A 25 -5.99 -1.31 0.49
CA SER A 25 -5.71 -1.49 1.92
C SER A 25 -4.58 -0.58 2.39
N ASN A 26 -3.48 -0.51 1.62
CA ASN A 26 -2.33 0.35 1.95
C ASN A 26 -2.68 1.84 1.98
N THR A 27 -3.55 2.28 1.06
CA THR A 27 -4.05 3.65 1.02
C THR A 27 -4.87 3.95 2.26
N ILE A 28 -5.76 3.03 2.65
CA ILE A 28 -6.58 3.18 3.86
C ILE A 28 -5.68 3.29 5.09
N THR A 29 -4.69 2.39 5.25
CA THR A 29 -3.74 2.45 6.36
C THR A 29 -2.95 3.76 6.36
N SER A 30 -2.55 4.25 5.20
CA SER A 30 -1.86 5.55 5.06
C SER A 30 -2.75 6.71 5.50
N LEU A 31 -4.03 6.70 5.11
CA LEU A 31 -5.01 7.71 5.51
C LEU A 31 -5.27 7.69 7.02
N VAL A 32 -5.31 6.52 7.63
CA VAL A 32 -5.43 6.38 9.09
C VAL A 32 -4.20 6.97 9.78
N GLY A 33 -2.99 6.66 9.31
CA GLY A 33 -1.75 7.23 9.84
C GLY A 33 -1.72 8.76 9.72
N LEU A 34 -2.14 9.29 8.57
CA LEU A 34 -2.29 10.73 8.35
C LEU A 34 -3.30 11.35 9.32
N ALA A 35 -4.47 10.74 9.48
CA ALA A 35 -5.52 11.25 10.37
C ALA A 35 -5.03 11.31 11.82
N ILE A 36 -4.32 10.28 12.29
CA ILE A 36 -3.71 10.26 13.63
C ILE A 36 -2.72 11.43 13.78
N ASN A 37 -1.89 11.67 12.76
CA ASN A 37 -0.91 12.76 12.80
C ASN A 37 -1.60 14.15 12.80
N VAL A 38 -2.64 14.34 11.98
CA VAL A 38 -3.42 15.59 12.00
C VAL A 38 -4.04 15.84 13.38
N ILE A 39 -4.61 14.81 14.00
CA ILE A 39 -5.15 14.91 15.37
C ILE A 39 -4.05 15.32 16.35
N TRP A 40 -2.87 14.69 16.27
CA TRP A 40 -1.73 15.04 17.12
C TRP A 40 -1.33 16.52 16.97
N VAL A 41 -1.22 17.01 15.74
CA VAL A 41 -0.89 18.42 15.47
C VAL A 41 -1.95 19.34 16.07
N LEU A 42 -3.24 19.05 15.86
CA LEU A 42 -4.34 19.88 16.40
C LEU A 42 -4.34 19.92 17.93
N VAL A 43 -4.07 18.79 18.59
CA VAL A 43 -3.94 18.73 20.05
C VAL A 43 -2.74 19.53 20.53
N SER A 44 -1.59 19.40 19.85
CA SER A 44 -0.35 20.10 20.20
C SER A 44 -0.46 21.62 20.04
N LEU A 45 -1.38 22.12 19.22
CA LEU A 45 -1.68 23.56 19.12
C LEU A 45 -2.52 24.07 20.29
N GLY A 46 -3.32 23.20 20.92
CA GLY A 46 -4.20 23.56 22.04
C GLY A 46 -3.59 23.34 23.42
N VAL A 47 -2.43 22.68 23.49
CA VAL A 47 -1.73 22.34 24.74
C VAL A 47 -0.29 22.82 24.64
N ASP A 48 0.26 23.37 25.72
CA ASP A 48 1.65 23.80 25.75
C ASP A 48 2.58 22.58 25.87
N VAL A 49 2.97 22.04 24.71
CA VAL A 49 3.84 20.87 24.57
C VAL A 49 5.21 21.35 24.07
N PRO A 50 6.33 20.93 24.70
CA PRO A 50 7.66 21.26 24.20
C PRO A 50 7.84 20.85 22.74
N GLU A 51 8.45 21.74 21.93
CA GLU A 51 8.62 21.55 20.49
C GLU A 51 9.27 20.19 20.15
N GLN A 52 10.30 19.80 20.91
CA GLN A 52 11.01 18.53 20.75
C GLN A 52 10.08 17.32 20.92
N THR A 53 9.13 17.39 21.86
CA THR A 53 8.13 16.34 22.07
C THR A 53 7.10 16.34 20.95
N THR A 54 6.62 17.51 20.53
CA THR A 54 5.69 17.65 19.41
C THR A 54 6.25 17.01 18.13
N VAL A 55 7.48 17.36 17.78
CA VAL A 55 8.18 16.82 16.62
C VAL A 55 8.48 15.33 16.80
N GLY A 56 8.98 14.93 17.98
CA GLY A 56 9.32 13.53 18.26
C GLY A 56 8.13 12.58 18.12
N VAL A 57 6.97 12.96 18.64
CA VAL A 57 5.74 12.17 18.50
C VAL A 57 5.25 12.15 17.06
N ALA A 58 5.30 13.28 16.35
CA ALA A 58 4.92 13.33 14.94
C ALA A 58 5.79 12.39 14.09
N VAL A 59 7.11 12.37 14.32
CA VAL A 59 8.04 11.44 13.66
C VAL A 59 7.70 9.98 14.00
N ALA A 60 7.44 9.69 15.28
CA ALA A 60 7.07 8.34 15.70
C ALA A 60 5.79 7.84 15.01
N ILE A 61 4.76 8.71 14.89
CA ILE A 61 3.53 8.39 14.16
C ILE A 61 3.84 8.03 12.70
N GLN A 62 4.71 8.78 12.02
CA GLN A 62 5.06 8.50 10.62
C GLN A 62 5.81 7.17 10.45
N VAL A 63 6.73 6.85 11.38
CA VAL A 63 7.44 5.56 11.38
C VAL A 63 6.45 4.42 11.56
N LEU A 64 5.55 4.52 12.55
CA LEU A 64 4.53 3.52 12.82
C LEU A 64 3.54 3.37 11.67
N ALA A 65 3.12 4.47 11.04
CA ALA A 65 2.27 4.44 9.85
C ALA A 65 2.96 3.71 8.69
N THR A 66 4.25 3.97 8.47
CA THR A 66 5.05 3.30 7.42
C THR A 66 5.14 1.79 7.68
N ILE A 67 5.39 1.40 8.94
CA ILE A 67 5.39 -0.02 9.34
C ILE A 67 4.00 -0.64 9.13
N GLY A 68 2.94 0.08 9.53
CA GLY A 68 1.56 -0.34 9.34
C GLY A 68 1.23 -0.59 7.87
N VAL A 69 1.63 0.31 6.96
CA VAL A 69 1.47 0.13 5.52
C VAL A 69 2.18 -1.13 5.03
N ARG A 70 3.42 -1.37 5.49
CA ARG A 70 4.17 -2.58 5.12
C ARG A 70 3.50 -3.87 5.60
N LEU A 71 2.89 -3.84 6.79
CA LEU A 71 2.22 -4.99 7.39
C LEU A 71 0.78 -5.19 6.88
N THR A 72 0.22 -4.19 6.18
CA THR A 72 -1.15 -4.26 5.67
C THR A 72 -1.21 -5.23 4.49
N PRO A 73 -2.05 -6.27 4.54
CA PRO A 73 -2.24 -7.18 3.41
C PRO A 73 -2.92 -6.44 2.24
N ASN A 74 -2.16 -6.18 1.18
CA ASN A 74 -2.68 -5.56 -0.04
C ASN A 74 -2.97 -6.63 -1.10
N GLY A 75 -4.07 -6.46 -1.82
CA GLY A 75 -4.44 -7.30 -2.96
C GLY A 75 -3.54 -7.07 -4.17
N VAL A 76 -3.68 -7.95 -5.16
CA VAL A 76 -2.95 -7.84 -6.43
C VAL A 76 -3.48 -6.62 -7.19
N THR A 77 -2.61 -5.86 -7.85
CA THR A 77 -3.01 -4.66 -8.61
C THR A 77 -2.88 -4.89 -10.11
N GLU A 78 -3.68 -4.19 -10.91
CA GLU A 78 -3.57 -4.26 -12.38
C GLU A 78 -2.18 -3.90 -12.89
N LYS A 79 -1.49 -2.97 -12.21
CA LYS A 79 -0.11 -2.63 -12.53
C LYS A 79 0.83 -3.84 -12.40
N GLN A 80 0.69 -4.62 -11.33
CA GLN A 80 1.49 -5.84 -11.14
C GLN A 80 1.21 -6.88 -12.23
N VAL A 81 -0.05 -7.02 -12.64
CA VAL A 81 -0.41 -7.93 -13.74
C VAL A 81 0.22 -7.48 -15.07
N ALA A 82 0.15 -6.18 -15.38
CA ALA A 82 0.76 -5.62 -16.58
C ALA A 82 2.29 -5.76 -16.58
N GLU A 83 2.95 -5.53 -15.45
CA GLU A 83 4.40 -5.71 -15.31
C GLU A 83 4.83 -7.17 -15.51
N ILE A 84 4.07 -8.12 -14.96
CA ILE A 84 4.31 -9.55 -15.15
C ILE A 84 4.09 -9.94 -16.62
N GLU A 85 3.02 -9.43 -17.24
CA GLU A 85 2.73 -9.69 -18.66
C GLU A 85 3.84 -9.17 -19.57
N GLU A 86 4.32 -7.95 -19.33
CA GLU A 86 5.43 -7.37 -20.08
C GLU A 86 6.72 -8.18 -19.88
N TYR A 87 7.03 -8.55 -18.63
CA TYR A 87 8.19 -9.38 -18.30
C TYR A 87 8.14 -10.72 -19.04
N VAL A 88 7.01 -11.41 -19.00
CA VAL A 88 6.80 -12.69 -19.71
C VAL A 88 6.89 -12.50 -21.22
N GLY A 89 6.30 -11.43 -21.74
CA GLY A 89 6.33 -11.10 -23.18
C GLY A 89 7.75 -10.91 -23.70
N ARG A 90 8.62 -10.20 -22.95
CA ARG A 90 10.03 -10.01 -23.32
C ARG A 90 10.78 -11.34 -23.39
N HIS A 91 10.67 -12.19 -22.38
CA HIS A 91 11.41 -13.46 -22.34
C HIS A 91 10.89 -14.49 -23.35
N ARG A 92 9.62 -14.38 -23.78
CA ARG A 92 9.06 -15.24 -24.85
C ARG A 92 9.57 -14.86 -26.24
N ALA A 93 10.05 -13.63 -26.43
CA ALA A 93 10.61 -13.16 -27.70
C ALA A 93 12.11 -13.46 -27.85
N GLU A 94 12.75 -13.91 -26.76
CA GLU A 94 14.17 -14.26 -26.70
C GLU A 94 14.43 -15.77 -26.93
N ASP A 95 13.39 -16.61 -26.83
CA ASP A 95 13.38 -18.06 -27.16
C ASP A 95 12.90 -18.31 -28.61
#